data_AF-L0ETD7-F1
#
_entry.id   AF-L0ETD7-F1
#
_cell.length_a   1.000
_cell.length_b   1.000
_cell.length_c   1.000
_cell.angle_alpha   90.00
_cell.angle_beta   90.00
_cell.angle_gamma   90.00
#
_symmetry.space_group_name_H-M   'P 1'
#
loop_
_entity.id
_entity.type
_entity.pdbx_description
1 polymer ?
#
loop_
_entity_poly.entity_id
_entity_poly.type
_entity_poly.pdbx_seq_one_letter_code
_entity_poly.pdbx_strand_id
1 'polypeptide(L)'
;MPYWKNKKYALPEIALIWDSFSFDIKRHEEHHAEIARIHAHQLYNSLKSLKKTNDCRLFQKNADKITRHHMNIHDKDQHQFDIIDGKNFSRRIRKILVHHIKKSGF
;
A
#
# COMPACT_ATOMS: atom_id res chain seq x y z
N MET A 1 -10.02 1.33 -7.84
CA MET A 1 -10.91 0.78 -6.79
C MET A 1 -12.03 0.00 -7.42
N PRO A 2 -12.37 -1.20 -6.92
CA PRO A 2 -13.50 -1.97 -7.43
C PRO A 2 -14.81 -1.21 -7.23
N TYR A 3 -15.54 -0.99 -8.32
CA TYR A 3 -16.83 -0.29 -8.30
C TYR A 3 -17.97 -1.30 -8.41
N TRP A 4 -18.85 -1.34 -7.40
CA TRP A 4 -19.96 -2.29 -7.38
C TRP A 4 -21.25 -1.67 -7.92
N LYS A 5 -21.60 -2.04 -9.16
CA LYS A 5 -22.74 -1.47 -9.91
C LYS A 5 -24.12 -1.81 -9.32
N ASN A 6 -24.29 -2.94 -8.66
CA ASN A 6 -25.59 -3.46 -8.22
C ASN A 6 -25.85 -3.33 -6.71
N LYS A 7 -25.09 -2.48 -6.02
CA LYS A 7 -25.19 -2.29 -4.55
C LYS A 7 -26.61 -1.98 -4.07
N LYS A 8 -27.40 -1.22 -4.84
CA LYS A 8 -28.77 -0.82 -4.48
C LYS A 8 -29.77 -1.98 -4.35
N TYR A 9 -29.46 -3.15 -4.92
CA TYR A 9 -30.31 -4.34 -4.86
C TYR A 9 -29.81 -5.37 -3.84
N ALA A 10 -28.67 -5.10 -3.19
CA ALA A 10 -28.15 -5.98 -2.17
C ALA A 10 -28.86 -5.76 -0.84
N LEU A 11 -28.89 -6.83 -0.05
CA LEU A 11 -29.24 -6.75 1.36
C LEU A 11 -28.34 -5.69 2.05
N PRO A 12 -28.89 -4.79 2.88
CA PRO A 12 -28.14 -3.72 3.55
C PRO A 12 -26.87 -4.22 4.26
N GLU A 13 -26.93 -5.45 4.76
CA GLU A 13 -25.85 -6.17 5.43
C GLU A 13 -24.66 -6.43 4.48
N ILE A 14 -24.95 -6.93 3.28
CA ILE A 14 -23.95 -7.20 2.24
C ILE A 14 -23.38 -5.87 1.73
N ALA A 15 -24.22 -4.85 1.60
CA ALA A 15 -23.80 -3.49 1.23
C ALA A 15 -22.75 -2.92 2.20
N LEU A 16 -22.97 -3.07 3.51
CA LEU A 16 -22.06 -2.59 4.55
C LEU A 16 -20.72 -3.35 4.56
N ILE A 17 -20.76 -4.66 4.41
CA ILE A 17 -19.53 -5.49 4.34
C ILE A 17 -18.68 -5.07 3.15
N TRP A 18 -19.32 -4.89 1.98
CA TRP A 18 -18.62 -4.45 0.78
C TRP A 18 -18.01 -3.06 0.93
N ASP A 19 -18.76 -2.11 1.50
CA ASP A 19 -18.24 -0.74 1.73
C ASP A 19 -17.03 -0.75 2.66
N SER A 20 -17.09 -1.55 3.72
CA SER A 20 -15.99 -1.69 4.66
C SER A 20 -14.76 -2.28 3.99
N PHE A 21 -14.93 -3.32 3.17
CA PHE A 21 -13.86 -3.95 2.42
C PHE A 21 -13.25 -3.02 1.37
N SER A 22 -14.10 -2.33 0.60
CA SER A 22 -13.64 -1.35 -0.38
C SER A 22 -12.92 -0.17 0.29
N PHE A 23 -13.39 0.32 1.43
CA PHE A 23 -12.69 1.38 2.15
C PHE A 23 -11.29 0.92 2.59
N ASP A 24 -11.19 -0.31 3.09
CA ASP A 24 -9.94 -0.86 3.59
C ASP A 24 -8.90 -1.07 2.47
N ILE A 25 -9.31 -1.62 1.32
CA ILE A 25 -8.46 -1.70 0.13
C ILE A 25 -7.94 -0.31 -0.24
N LYS A 26 -8.81 0.70 -0.27
CA LYS A 26 -8.38 2.06 -0.64
C LYS A 26 -7.28 2.56 0.28
N ARG A 27 -7.48 2.42 1.59
CA ARG A 27 -6.51 2.80 2.61
C ARG A 27 -5.18 2.08 2.43
N HIS A 28 -5.21 0.78 2.11
CA HIS A 28 -4.01 -0.03 1.87
C HIS A 28 -3.23 0.49 0.67
N GLU A 29 -3.89 0.67 -0.49
CA GLU A 29 -3.26 1.20 -1.70
C GLU A 29 -2.71 2.63 -1.51
N GLU A 30 -3.44 3.49 -0.77
CA GLU A 30 -2.99 4.85 -0.48
C GLU A 30 -1.70 4.86 0.35
N HIS A 31 -1.54 3.92 1.28
CA HIS A 31 -0.33 3.80 2.07
C HIS A 31 0.85 3.24 1.26
N HIS A 32 0.60 2.29 0.36
CA HIS A 32 1.61 1.86 -0.61
C HIS A 32 2.12 3.03 -1.46
N ALA A 33 1.20 3.88 -1.92
CA ALA A 33 1.56 5.08 -2.67
C ALA A 33 2.33 6.10 -1.82
N GLU A 34 2.05 6.21 -0.53
CA GLU A 34 2.80 7.05 0.41
C GLU A 34 4.25 6.56 0.57
N ILE A 35 4.44 5.26 0.87
CA ILE A 35 5.77 4.63 0.97
C ILE A 35 6.55 4.82 -0.33
N ALA A 36 5.92 4.60 -1.49
CA ALA A 36 6.54 4.81 -2.79
C ALA A 36 7.01 6.26 -3.01
N ARG A 37 6.21 7.26 -2.61
CA ARG A 37 6.59 8.69 -2.71
C ARG A 37 7.78 9.04 -1.83
N ILE A 38 7.83 8.51 -0.61
CA ILE A 38 8.94 8.73 0.32
C ILE A 38 10.25 8.22 -0.30
N HIS A 39 10.26 6.98 -0.78
CA HIS A 39 11.44 6.37 -1.40
C HIS A 39 11.83 7.03 -2.72
N ALA A 40 10.86 7.44 -3.54
CA ALA A 40 11.13 8.22 -4.76
C ALA A 40 11.82 9.55 -4.44
N HIS A 41 11.41 10.24 -3.37
CA HIS A 41 12.05 11.48 -2.93
C HIS A 41 13.49 11.25 -2.44
N GLN A 42 13.72 10.18 -1.67
CA GLN A 42 15.06 9.82 -1.20
C GLN A 42 16.00 9.42 -2.34
N LEU A 43 15.48 8.66 -3.32
CA LEU A 43 16.20 8.32 -4.54
C LEU A 43 16.58 9.58 -5.31
N TYR A 44 15.63 10.49 -5.53
CA TYR A 44 15.88 11.76 -6.21
C TYR A 44 17.00 12.56 -5.54
N ASN A 45 16.96 12.73 -4.22
CA ASN A 45 18.00 13.46 -3.49
C ASN A 45 19.37 12.77 -3.58
N SER A 46 19.38 11.44 -3.59
CA SER A 46 20.61 10.64 -3.72
C SER A 46 21.21 10.75 -5.12
N LEU A 47 20.38 10.73 -6.16
CA LEU A 47 20.83 10.93 -7.55
C LEU A 47 21.29 12.37 -7.78
N LYS A 48 20.59 13.36 -7.21
CA LYS A 48 20.97 14.77 -7.29
C LYS A 48 22.34 15.06 -6.66
N SER A 49 22.69 14.33 -5.60
CA SER A 49 23.99 14.46 -4.93
C SER A 49 25.10 13.59 -5.54
N LEU A 50 24.81 12.82 -6.59
CA LEU A 50 25.78 11.97 -7.25
C LEU A 50 26.90 12.81 -7.89
N LYS A 51 28.14 12.51 -7.50
CA LYS A 51 29.32 13.18 -8.06
C LYS A 51 29.48 12.82 -9.54
N LYS A 52 29.81 13.84 -10.33
CA LYS A 52 30.18 13.67 -11.74
C LYS A 52 31.45 12.81 -11.83
N THR A 53 31.51 11.96 -12.85
CA THR A 53 32.69 11.16 -13.18
C THR A 53 33.08 11.43 -14.63
N ASN A 54 34.37 11.25 -14.94
CA ASN A 54 34.88 11.46 -16.31
C ASN A 54 34.55 10.30 -17.26
N ASP A 55 34.03 9.19 -16.73
CA ASP A 55 33.54 8.04 -17.50
C ASP A 55 32.02 7.92 -17.33
N CYS A 56 31.29 8.00 -18.45
CA CYS A 56 29.84 7.84 -18.49
C CYS A 56 29.39 6.46 -17.98
N ARG A 57 30.15 5.40 -18.27
CA ARG A 57 29.81 4.04 -17.84
C ARG A 57 29.93 3.90 -16.32
N LEU A 58 30.97 4.51 -15.74
CA LEU A 58 31.11 4.58 -14.29
C LEU A 58 29.99 5.40 -13.64
N PHE A 59 29.60 6.53 -14.24
CA PHE A 59 28.50 7.36 -13.74
C PHE A 59 27.18 6.56 -13.70
N GLN A 60 26.84 5.91 -14.81
CA GLN A 60 25.65 5.08 -14.92
C GLN A 60 25.66 3.94 -13.90
N LYS A 61 26.78 3.24 -13.75
CA LYS A 61 26.92 2.16 -12.75
C LYS A 61 26.65 2.64 -11.33
N ASN A 62 27.10 3.85 -10.99
CA ASN A 62 26.85 4.46 -9.68
C ASN A 62 25.38 4.86 -9.50
N ALA A 63 24.78 5.49 -10.50
CA ALA A 63 23.35 5.82 -10.50
C ALA A 63 22.47 4.57 -10.36
N ASP A 64 22.79 3.51 -11.08
CA ASP A 64 22.11 2.22 -11.01
C ASP A 64 22.24 1.58 -9.62
N LYS A 65 23.42 1.68 -9.00
CA LYS A 65 23.64 1.17 -7.64
C LYS A 65 22.76 1.91 -6.62
N ILE A 66 22.68 3.23 -6.71
CA ILE A 66 21.82 4.06 -5.86
C ILE A 66 20.35 3.70 -6.09
N THR A 67 19.94 3.58 -7.35
CA THR A 67 18.56 3.23 -7.72
C THR A 67 18.17 1.87 -7.15
N ARG A 68 18.99 0.83 -7.37
CA ARG A 68 18.74 -0.50 -6.80
C ARG A 68 18.68 -0.49 -5.28
N HIS A 69 19.54 0.29 -4.62
CA HIS A 69 19.53 0.38 -3.17
C HIS A 69 18.19 0.92 -2.65
N HIS A 70 17.70 2.03 -3.21
CA HIS A 70 16.42 2.60 -2.82
C HIS A 70 15.23 1.71 -3.17
N MET A 71 15.24 1.07 -4.35
CA MET A 71 14.20 0.10 -4.71
C MET A 71 14.15 -1.09 -3.74
N ASN A 72 15.32 -1.61 -3.33
CA ASN A 72 15.37 -2.71 -2.37
C ASN A 72 14.84 -2.32 -0.98
N ILE A 73 15.02 -1.07 -0.54
CA ILE A 73 14.49 -0.60 0.74
C ILE A 73 12.98 -0.38 0.61
N HIS A 74 12.54 0.28 -0.47
CA HIS A 74 11.14 0.42 -0.80
C HIS A 74 10.39 -0.91 -0.73
N ASP A 75 10.89 -1.94 -1.41
CA ASP A 75 10.23 -3.26 -1.46
C ASP A 75 10.16 -3.93 -0.08
N LYS A 76 11.19 -3.74 0.75
CA LYS A 76 11.19 -4.23 2.13
C LYS A 76 10.15 -3.51 2.98
N ASP A 77 10.03 -2.20 2.85
CA ASP A 77 9.08 -1.41 3.62
C ASP A 77 7.63 -1.71 3.20
N GLN A 78 7.39 -1.87 1.89
CA GLN A 78 6.11 -2.34 1.35
C GLN A 78 5.74 -3.70 1.96
N HIS A 79 6.68 -4.66 1.94
CA HIS A 79 6.44 -6.00 2.47
C HIS A 79 6.22 -6.01 3.99
N GLN A 80 6.97 -5.20 4.74
CA GLN A 80 6.76 -5.05 6.18
C GLN A 80 5.38 -4.47 6.49
N PHE A 81 4.94 -3.47 5.73
CA PHE A 81 3.59 -2.94 5.84
C PHE A 81 2.55 -4.03 5.56
N ASP A 82 2.70 -4.83 4.52
CA ASP A 82 1.77 -5.94 4.20
C ASP A 82 1.61 -6.93 5.34
N ILE A 83 2.72 -7.35 5.96
CA ILE A 83 2.70 -8.28 7.09
C ILE A 83 1.92 -7.68 8.27
N ILE A 84 2.15 -6.40 8.57
CA ILE A 84 1.52 -5.72 9.71
C ILE A 84 0.06 -5.43 9.41
N ASP A 85 -0.27 -4.94 8.22
CA ASP A 85 -1.64 -4.61 7.86
C ASP A 85 -2.50 -5.87 7.68
N GLY A 86 -1.97 -6.96 7.11
CA GLY A 86 -2.71 -8.23 6.99
C GLY A 86 -3.21 -8.80 8.34
N LYS A 87 -2.38 -8.70 9.39
CA LYS A 87 -2.77 -9.06 10.77
C LYS A 87 -3.88 -8.13 11.29
N ASN A 88 -3.76 -6.84 11.03
CA ASN A 88 -4.73 -5.85 11.47
C ASN A 88 -6.06 -5.93 10.69
N PHE A 89 -6.00 -6.18 9.39
CA PHE A 89 -7.13 -6.37 8.49
C PHE A 89 -8.03 -7.50 8.97
N SER A 90 -7.45 -8.68 9.21
CA SER A 90 -8.18 -9.85 9.73
C SER A 90 -8.94 -9.53 11.01
N ARG A 91 -8.32 -8.74 11.91
CA ARG A 91 -8.94 -8.27 13.15
C ARG A 91 -10.05 -7.24 12.91
N ARG A 92 -9.87 -6.29 11.97
CA ARG A 92 -10.88 -5.29 11.59
C ARG A 92 -12.13 -5.96 11.00
N ILE A 93 -11.96 -6.85 10.02
CA ILE A 93 -13.07 -7.58 9.38
C ILE A 93 -13.83 -8.42 10.39
N ARG A 94 -13.13 -9.18 11.24
CA ARG A 94 -13.79 -9.97 12.30
C ARG A 94 -14.64 -9.09 13.22
N LYS A 95 -14.15 -7.93 13.63
CA LYS A 95 -14.92 -7.00 14.48
C LYS A 95 -16.19 -6.50 13.78
N ILE A 96 -16.11 -6.16 12.51
CA ILE A 96 -17.27 -5.72 11.72
C ILE A 96 -18.29 -6.85 11.62
N LEU A 97 -17.86 -8.07 11.27
CA LEU A 97 -18.73 -9.24 11.18
C LEU A 97 -19.40 -9.59 12.53
N VAL A 98 -18.64 -9.61 13.62
CA VAL A 98 -19.17 -9.92 14.97
C VAL A 98 -20.16 -8.86 15.44
N HIS A 99 -19.82 -7.57 15.28
CA HIS A 99 -20.73 -6.48 15.61
C HIS A 99 -22.04 -6.60 14.82
N HIS A 100 -21.94 -7.04 13.57
CA HIS A 100 -23.07 -7.21 12.70
C HIS A 100 -23.96 -8.40 13.10
N ILE A 101 -23.39 -9.60 13.33
CA ILE A 101 -24.15 -10.77 13.81
C ILE A 101 -24.96 -10.43 15.05
N LYS A 102 -24.34 -9.76 16.02
CA LYS A 102 -25.01 -9.31 17.25
C LYS A 102 -26.15 -8.33 17.01
N LYS A 103 -26.07 -7.49 15.98
CA LYS A 103 -27.11 -6.50 15.64
C LYS A 103 -28.29 -7.12 14.88
N SER A 104 -28.04 -8.18 14.12
CA SER A 104 -29.06 -8.88 13.33
C SER A 104 -29.90 -9.88 14.13
N GLY A 105 -29.72 -9.96 15.46
CA GLY A 105 -30.60 -10.72 16.36
C GLY A 105 -30.37 -12.24 16.38
N PHE A 106 -29.20 -12.71 15.95
CA PHE A 106 -28.71 -14.07 16.20
C PHE A 106 -27.78 -14.11 17.41
#